data_AF-A0A328V9S2-F1
#
_entry.id   AF-A0A328V9S2-F1
#
_cell.length_a   1.000
_cell.length_b   1.000
_cell.length_c   1.000
_cell.angle_alpha   90.00
_cell.angle_beta   90.00
_cell.angle_gamma   90.00
#
_symmetry.space_group_name_H-M   'P 1'
#
loop_
_entity.id
_entity.type
_entity.pdbx_description
1 polymer ?
#
loop_
_entity_poly.entity_id
_entity_poly.type
_entity_poly.pdbx_seq_one_letter_code
_entity_poly.pdbx_strand_id
1 'polypeptide(L)'
;MKYGDRQRFSAFLLSWLAQTQAKSPWLLWLHDDSPSTTLSPAFPVPGDPSGGFGKSRLLHRSLSLVRQRFPGLPIVWVDGLCTAAHDQLSLLEHVVEQLQAAYPPWQAQTFAMTRETLQTTGQLSPSGRHSLIDLDRRERLWAALARDIKALRPHLPAEGPTLLLFFDHLEQLLPSAQELVLAPDERFPERFGLPRVKAVLVSRRPPDWHQSLWKGRQSEIVTVALPPWSATEIRQLLAQEGVLQTSATGTAPAQLTAASERLRELTGGQPALVQLACKQLQRKQLRLEELARLDQRTFSEHLIAWFLMQEGPLPWWLLALAYLLPGSSEPGLALSWLAHLLNRFSTRLPGQEPLSKAQLLTVPGIRLSCDGKSVSLQEEIRHLLVQVGWRLLDPDGRFRRELSRLVLTHSLTALELEAGQVLPEADWQAWQRLQLLHHLIIDHQEGWRRGKLLLTRALAQRLPATASRLLAILQQFEGQLSPLKRRELRVWERQIQQLEITERGREPEQAEPA
;
A
#
# COMPACT_ATOMS: atom_id res chain seq x y z
N MET A 1 10.34 -13.57 23.39
CA MET A 1 9.98 -12.14 23.57
C MET A 1 9.01 -11.76 22.45
N LYS A 2 7.84 -11.16 22.73
CA LYS A 2 6.97 -10.63 21.66
C LYS A 2 7.65 -9.40 21.05
N TYR A 3 8.16 -9.50 19.83
CA TYR A 3 8.98 -8.48 19.16
C TYR A 3 8.20 -7.23 18.67
N GLY A 4 6.93 -7.07 19.07
CA GLY A 4 6.03 -6.03 18.55
C GLY A 4 5.97 -4.71 19.35
N ASP A 5 6.79 -4.51 20.38
CA ASP A 5 6.80 -3.25 21.13
C ASP A 5 7.56 -2.16 20.35
N ARG A 6 6.82 -1.16 19.82
CA ARG A 6 7.40 -0.03 19.07
C ARG A 6 8.49 0.71 19.83
N GLN A 7 8.41 0.78 21.16
CA GLN A 7 9.42 1.45 21.99
C GLN A 7 10.77 0.71 21.99
N ARG A 8 10.73 -0.61 21.80
CA ARG A 8 11.91 -1.48 21.76
C ARG A 8 12.38 -1.78 20.33
N PHE A 9 11.54 -1.50 19.34
CA PHE A 9 11.83 -1.81 17.94
C PHE A 9 13.14 -1.18 17.46
N SER A 10 13.41 0.10 17.77
CA SER A 10 14.66 0.73 17.33
C SER A 10 15.90 0.07 17.93
N ALA A 11 15.86 -0.33 19.20
CA ALA A 11 16.96 -1.08 19.83
C ALA A 11 17.13 -2.47 19.20
N PHE A 12 16.02 -3.16 18.94
CA PHE A 12 16.02 -4.42 18.21
C PHE A 12 16.64 -4.27 16.80
N LEU A 13 16.19 -3.29 16.02
CA LEU A 13 16.70 -3.01 14.67
C LEU A 13 18.21 -2.79 14.68
N LEU A 14 18.71 -1.97 15.61
CA LEU A 14 20.15 -1.73 15.77
C LEU A 14 20.93 -3.02 16.12
N SER A 15 20.38 -3.84 17.02
CA SER A 15 21.01 -5.11 17.40
C SER A 15 21.05 -6.11 16.25
N TRP A 16 19.98 -6.20 15.46
CA TRP A 16 19.89 -7.07 14.29
C TRP A 16 20.80 -6.61 13.14
N LEU A 17 20.94 -5.29 12.95
CA LEU A 17 21.90 -4.71 11.99
C LEU A 17 23.34 -5.04 12.35
N ALA A 18 23.68 -5.04 13.65
CA ALA A 18 25.03 -5.36 14.12
C ALA A 18 25.40 -6.85 13.94
N GLN A 19 24.42 -7.75 13.86
CA GLN A 19 24.64 -9.19 13.69
C GLN A 19 24.97 -9.53 12.23
N THR A 20 26.25 -9.53 11.87
CA THR A 20 26.71 -9.72 10.48
C THR A 20 27.45 -11.03 10.22
N GLN A 21 27.33 -12.01 11.12
CA GLN A 21 27.90 -13.34 10.91
C GLN A 21 27.26 -14.06 9.71
N ALA A 22 27.99 -14.96 9.05
CA ALA A 22 27.56 -15.59 7.80
C ALA A 22 26.22 -16.35 7.87
N LYS A 23 25.87 -16.89 9.05
CA LYS A 23 24.62 -17.63 9.29
C LYS A 23 23.49 -16.78 9.88
N SER A 24 23.74 -15.48 10.11
CA SER A 24 22.74 -14.61 10.74
C SER A 24 21.67 -14.20 9.72
N PRO A 25 20.40 -14.11 10.14
CA PRO A 25 19.33 -13.62 9.28
C PRO A 25 19.67 -12.24 8.74
N TRP A 26 19.46 -12.05 7.45
CA TRP A 26 19.82 -10.82 6.75
C TRP A 26 18.61 -10.06 6.23
N LEU A 27 17.43 -10.68 6.32
CA LEU A 27 16.13 -10.08 6.03
C LEU A 27 15.36 -9.85 7.34
N LEU A 28 14.77 -8.67 7.47
CA LEU A 28 13.81 -8.34 8.50
C LEU A 28 12.47 -8.07 7.83
N TRP A 29 11.45 -8.88 8.11
CA TRP A 29 10.11 -8.69 7.59
C TRP A 29 9.23 -8.03 8.65
N LEU A 30 8.83 -6.79 8.42
CA LEU A 30 7.95 -6.02 9.29
C LEU A 30 6.53 -6.01 8.70
N HIS A 31 5.57 -6.64 9.39
CA HIS A 31 4.19 -6.73 8.94
C HIS A 31 3.19 -6.28 10.00
N ASP A 32 1.93 -6.11 9.61
CA ASP A 32 0.86 -5.82 10.54
C ASP A 32 0.52 -7.08 11.35
N ASP A 33 0.32 -6.93 12.66
CA ASP A 33 -0.20 -7.99 13.52
C ASP A 33 -1.68 -8.20 13.18
N SER A 34 -1.96 -9.14 12.28
CA SER A 34 -3.34 -9.44 11.91
C SER A 34 -4.06 -10.01 13.13
N PRO A 35 -5.13 -9.38 13.64
CA PRO A 35 -5.92 -10.01 14.68
C PRO A 35 -6.50 -11.30 14.10
N SER A 36 -6.24 -12.41 14.77
CA SER A 36 -7.00 -13.64 14.58
C SER A 36 -8.48 -13.33 14.88
N THR A 37 -9.27 -13.05 13.85
CA THR A 37 -10.73 -13.27 13.75
C THR A 37 -11.54 -13.31 15.04
N THR A 38 -11.46 -12.30 15.92
CA THR A 38 -12.39 -12.25 17.08
C THR A 38 -13.10 -10.94 17.33
N LEU A 39 -12.73 -9.80 16.73
CA LEU A 39 -13.49 -8.55 16.89
C LEU A 39 -13.47 -7.71 15.61
N SER A 40 -14.24 -8.12 14.60
CA SER A 40 -14.59 -7.29 13.44
C SER A 40 -15.73 -6.31 13.80
N PRO A 41 -15.70 -5.04 13.36
CA PRO A 41 -16.93 -4.30 13.18
C PRO A 41 -17.62 -4.79 11.90
N ALA A 42 -18.79 -5.40 12.11
CA ALA A 42 -19.98 -5.60 11.27
C ALA A 42 -19.93 -5.88 9.74
N PHE A 43 -18.91 -5.56 8.94
CA PHE A 43 -18.89 -5.93 7.51
C PHE A 43 -17.46 -6.06 6.96
N PRO A 44 -16.90 -7.28 6.86
CA PRO A 44 -15.76 -7.53 5.98
C PRO A 44 -16.26 -7.72 4.55
N VAL A 45 -15.75 -6.92 3.60
CA VAL A 45 -15.74 -7.33 2.19
C VAL A 45 -14.72 -8.46 2.05
N PRO A 46 -14.95 -9.54 1.27
CA PRO A 46 -13.94 -10.55 1.01
C PRO A 46 -12.74 -9.91 0.30
N GLY A 47 -11.57 -9.86 0.96
CA GLY A 47 -10.35 -9.24 0.40
C GLY A 47 -9.38 -8.56 1.39
N ASP A 48 -9.54 -8.79 2.70
CA ASP A 48 -8.76 -8.28 3.85
C ASP A 48 -8.99 -6.83 4.31
N PRO A 49 -9.34 -6.62 5.60
CA PRO A 49 -9.19 -5.33 6.26
C PRO A 49 -7.88 -5.32 7.07
N SER A 50 -6.87 -4.60 6.60
CA SER A 50 -5.93 -3.96 7.52
C SER A 50 -5.38 -2.74 6.82
N GLY A 51 -5.59 -1.56 7.42
CA GLY A 51 -4.75 -0.44 7.05
C GLY A 51 -3.59 -0.29 8.02
N GLY A 52 -2.89 0.85 7.92
CA GLY A 52 -1.47 0.87 8.24
C GLY A 52 -1.16 1.06 9.71
N PHE A 53 -0.47 0.12 10.36
CA PHE A 53 -0.03 0.27 11.76
C PHE A 53 1.24 1.13 11.95
N GLY A 54 1.48 2.08 11.03
CA GLY A 54 2.53 3.09 11.20
C GLY A 54 3.96 2.58 11.02
N LYS A 55 4.16 1.45 10.33
CA LYS A 55 5.47 0.84 10.04
C LYS A 55 6.45 1.83 9.38
N SER A 56 6.06 2.49 8.30
CA SER A 56 6.92 3.49 7.62
C SER A 56 7.35 4.62 8.57
N ARG A 57 6.44 5.12 9.41
CA ARG A 57 6.75 6.18 10.39
C ARG A 57 7.71 5.69 11.47
N LEU A 58 7.55 4.46 11.93
CA LEU A 58 8.45 3.83 12.89
C LEU A 58 9.86 3.65 12.30
N LEU A 59 9.95 3.23 11.04
CA LEU A 59 11.21 3.06 10.32
C LEU A 59 11.90 4.41 10.08
N HIS A 60 11.19 5.43 9.58
CA HIS A 60 11.75 6.78 9.41
C HIS A 60 12.29 7.36 10.73
N ARG A 61 11.59 7.15 11.86
CA ARG A 61 12.11 7.56 13.17
C ARG A 61 13.38 6.78 13.54
N SER A 62 13.38 5.48 13.30
CA SER A 62 14.51 4.60 13.63
C SER A 62 15.75 4.86 12.76
N LEU A 63 15.58 5.37 11.54
CA LEU A 63 16.69 5.70 10.63
C LEU A 63 17.66 6.71 11.23
N SER A 64 17.18 7.68 12.01
CA SER A 64 18.05 8.66 12.69
C SER A 64 19.03 7.97 13.63
N LEU A 65 18.56 6.99 14.41
CA LEU A 65 19.38 6.19 15.32
C LEU A 65 20.31 5.24 14.56
N VAL A 66 19.87 4.68 13.43
CA VAL A 66 20.72 3.86 12.54
C VAL A 66 21.89 4.69 12.02
N ARG A 67 21.63 5.91 11.53
CA ARG A 67 22.68 6.81 11.03
C ARG A 67 23.65 7.25 12.14
N GLN A 68 23.16 7.42 13.37
CA GLN A 68 24.02 7.70 14.52
C GLN A 68 24.91 6.51 14.90
N ARG A 69 24.38 5.29 14.85
CA ARG A 69 25.12 4.07 15.26
C ARG A 69 26.07 3.56 14.18
N PHE A 70 25.69 3.69 12.92
CA PHE A 70 26.46 3.25 11.75
C PHE A 70 26.70 4.45 10.82
N PRO A 71 27.58 5.38 11.21
CA PRO A 71 27.90 6.53 10.37
C PRO A 71 28.55 6.06 9.06
N GLY A 72 28.07 6.57 7.93
CA GLY A 72 28.58 6.20 6.60
C GLY A 72 27.97 4.91 6.01
N LEU A 73 27.03 4.23 6.69
CA LEU A 73 26.27 3.13 6.09
C LEU A 73 25.41 3.68 4.93
N PRO A 74 25.61 3.22 3.67
CA PRO A 74 24.68 3.51 2.59
C PRO A 74 23.31 2.91 2.89
N ILE A 75 22.25 3.73 2.72
CA ILE A 75 20.87 3.34 2.96
C ILE A 75 20.06 3.64 1.69
N VAL A 76 19.47 2.60 1.12
CA VAL A 76 18.62 2.67 -0.08
C VAL A 76 17.17 2.47 0.35
N TRP A 77 16.31 3.44 0.06
CA TRP A 77 14.89 3.37 0.38
C TRP A 77 14.06 3.22 -0.88
N VAL A 78 13.43 2.08 -1.05
CA VAL A 78 12.57 1.71 -2.17
C VAL A 78 11.14 1.73 -1.68
N ASP A 79 10.33 2.63 -2.23
CA ASP A 79 8.89 2.70 -1.94
C ASP A 79 8.12 2.11 -3.12
N GLY A 80 7.41 1.00 -2.90
CA GLY A 80 6.59 0.35 -3.93
C GLY A 80 5.47 1.22 -4.52
N LEU A 81 5.18 2.38 -3.93
CA LEU A 81 4.28 3.39 -4.51
C LEU A 81 4.95 4.25 -5.61
N CYS A 82 6.28 4.18 -5.75
CA CYS A 82 7.03 4.90 -6.77
C CYS A 82 7.15 4.08 -8.04
N THR A 83 6.83 4.66 -9.20
CA THR A 83 7.02 3.98 -10.50
C THR A 83 8.47 3.53 -10.71
N ALA A 84 9.45 4.34 -10.31
CA ALA A 84 10.87 4.01 -10.38
C ALA A 84 11.25 2.79 -9.52
N ALA A 85 10.48 2.45 -8.48
CA ALA A 85 10.75 1.25 -7.66
C ALA A 85 10.41 -0.06 -8.39
N HIS A 86 9.60 0.01 -9.45
CA HIS A 86 9.25 -1.12 -10.31
C HIS A 86 10.19 -1.25 -11.51
N ASP A 87 11.10 -0.30 -11.70
CA ASP A 87 12.11 -0.35 -12.74
C ASP A 87 13.43 -0.89 -12.15
N GLN A 88 13.87 -2.02 -12.69
CA GLN A 88 15.11 -2.68 -12.31
C GLN A 88 16.32 -1.75 -12.45
N LEU A 89 16.41 -0.97 -13.54
CA LEU A 89 17.57 -0.11 -13.77
C LEU A 89 17.60 1.07 -12.78
N SER A 90 16.45 1.70 -12.55
CA SER A 90 16.29 2.76 -11.56
C SER A 90 16.70 2.32 -10.14
N LEU A 91 16.35 1.09 -9.73
CA LEU A 91 16.78 0.55 -8.43
C LEU A 91 18.31 0.43 -8.34
N LEU A 92 18.95 -0.10 -9.39
CA LEU A 92 20.40 -0.27 -9.44
C LEU A 92 21.14 1.06 -9.44
N GLU A 93 20.67 2.03 -10.21
CA GLU A 93 21.20 3.38 -10.22
C GLU A 93 21.13 3.99 -8.82
N HIS A 94 20.00 3.83 -8.12
CA HIS A 94 19.86 4.33 -6.76
C HIS A 94 20.83 3.64 -5.78
N VAL A 95 21.05 2.32 -5.92
CA VAL A 95 22.05 1.59 -5.12
C VAL A 95 23.46 2.12 -5.41
N VAL A 96 23.83 2.28 -6.68
CA VAL A 96 25.14 2.81 -7.10
C VAL A 96 25.37 4.22 -6.58
N GLU A 97 24.39 5.11 -6.69
CA GLU A 97 24.45 6.48 -6.19
C GLU A 97 24.70 6.51 -4.67
N GLN A 98 23.97 5.69 -3.89
CA GLN A 98 24.16 5.62 -2.45
C GLN A 98 25.54 5.07 -2.08
N LEU A 99 26.05 4.08 -2.82
CA LEU A 99 27.39 3.54 -2.61
C LEU A 99 28.47 4.58 -2.95
N GLN A 100 28.36 5.30 -4.07
CA GLN A 100 29.31 6.36 -4.43
C GLN A 100 29.31 7.51 -3.42
N ALA A 101 28.14 7.89 -2.89
CA ALA A 101 28.03 8.91 -1.86
C ALA A 101 28.70 8.49 -0.54
N ALA A 102 28.58 7.21 -0.16
CA ALA A 102 29.19 6.67 1.05
C ALA A 102 30.69 6.39 0.90
N TYR A 103 31.16 6.07 -0.32
CA TYR A 103 32.54 5.74 -0.62
C TYR A 103 33.09 6.63 -1.77
N PRO A 104 33.36 7.93 -1.53
CA PRO A 104 33.75 8.89 -2.58
C PRO A 104 34.97 8.51 -3.44
N PRO A 105 35.99 7.77 -2.95
CA PRO A 105 37.11 7.31 -3.78
C PRO A 105 36.72 6.28 -4.84
N TRP A 106 35.54 5.66 -4.73
CA TRP A 106 35.06 4.63 -5.63
C TRP A 106 34.00 5.15 -6.60
N GLN A 107 34.04 4.69 -7.84
CA GLN A 107 33.04 4.99 -8.86
C GLN A 107 32.69 3.74 -9.68
N ALA A 108 31.41 3.57 -10.01
CA ALA A 108 30.93 2.47 -10.85
C ALA A 108 31.11 2.75 -12.35
N GLN A 109 32.36 2.93 -12.77
CA GLN A 109 32.71 3.35 -14.13
C GLN A 109 32.32 2.31 -15.18
N THR A 110 32.56 1.02 -14.92
CA THR A 110 32.24 -0.05 -15.88
C THR A 110 30.73 -0.13 -16.09
N PHE A 111 29.96 -0.06 -15.00
CA PHE A 111 28.51 -0.04 -15.05
C PHE A 111 27.97 1.16 -15.84
N ALA A 112 28.48 2.37 -15.55
CA ALA A 112 28.07 3.59 -16.24
C ALA A 112 28.32 3.54 -17.76
N MET A 113 29.53 3.11 -18.18
CA MET A 113 29.88 2.95 -19.61
C MET A 113 29.01 1.90 -20.30
N THR A 114 28.75 0.77 -19.63
CA THR A 114 27.92 -0.31 -20.18
C THR A 114 26.49 0.17 -20.38
N ARG A 115 25.93 0.89 -19.40
CA ARG A 115 24.60 1.50 -19.50
C ARG A 115 24.52 2.48 -20.65
N GLU A 116 25.48 3.41 -20.76
CA GLU A 116 25.54 4.40 -21.84
C GLU A 116 25.64 3.74 -23.23
N THR A 117 26.45 2.69 -23.35
CA THR A 117 26.56 1.90 -24.59
C THR A 117 25.22 1.24 -24.95
N LEU A 118 24.52 0.65 -23.98
CA LEU A 118 23.22 0.03 -24.21
C LEU A 118 22.13 1.08 -24.54
N GLN A 119 22.21 2.29 -23.97
CA GLN A 119 21.31 3.39 -24.30
C GLN A 119 21.55 3.94 -25.72
N THR A 120 22.80 4.20 -26.07
CA THR A 120 23.19 4.75 -27.40
C THR A 120 22.90 3.76 -28.53
N THR A 121 22.95 2.46 -28.27
CA THR A 121 22.59 1.41 -29.25
C THR A 121 21.07 1.14 -29.32
N GLY A 122 20.25 1.90 -28.60
CA GLY A 122 18.78 1.73 -28.57
C GLY A 122 18.30 0.48 -27.85
N GLN A 123 19.18 -0.20 -27.11
CA GLN A 123 18.89 -1.41 -26.34
C GLN A 123 18.33 -1.10 -24.95
N LEU A 124 18.46 0.13 -24.47
CA LEU A 124 17.75 0.63 -23.30
C LEU A 124 16.93 1.86 -23.69
N SER A 125 15.67 1.88 -23.25
CA SER A 125 14.80 3.01 -23.52
C SER A 125 15.24 4.22 -22.67
N PRO A 126 15.43 5.41 -23.25
CA PRO A 126 15.87 6.60 -22.51
C PRO A 126 14.82 7.12 -21.51
N SER A 127 13.59 6.62 -21.58
CA SER A 127 12.45 7.06 -20.78
C SER A 127 11.99 6.04 -19.72
N GLY A 128 12.72 4.94 -19.51
CA GLY A 128 12.50 4.01 -18.37
C GLY A 128 11.11 3.35 -18.32
N ARG A 129 10.32 3.42 -19.40
CA ARG A 129 8.99 2.79 -19.44
C ARG A 129 9.13 1.30 -19.70
N HIS A 130 8.83 0.52 -18.66
CA HIS A 130 8.36 -0.88 -18.65
C HIS A 130 8.81 -1.78 -19.81
N SER A 131 10.07 -1.70 -20.20
CA SER A 131 10.66 -2.65 -21.14
C SER A 131 11.45 -3.61 -20.28
N LEU A 132 10.91 -4.83 -20.10
CA LEU A 132 11.64 -5.93 -19.49
C LEU A 132 13.02 -6.00 -20.15
N ILE A 133 14.07 -5.80 -19.35
CA ILE A 133 15.43 -5.94 -19.81
C ILE A 133 15.61 -7.43 -20.14
N ASP A 134 16.01 -7.73 -21.38
CA ASP A 134 16.27 -9.12 -21.76
C ASP A 134 17.43 -9.71 -20.91
N LEU A 135 17.49 -11.04 -20.85
CA LEU A 135 18.46 -11.74 -20.02
C LEU A 135 19.90 -11.33 -20.38
N ASP A 136 20.22 -11.20 -21.67
CA ASP A 136 21.56 -10.85 -22.16
C ASP A 136 22.01 -9.46 -21.67
N ARG A 137 21.13 -8.45 -21.74
CA ARG A 137 21.42 -7.09 -21.24
C ARG A 137 21.56 -7.09 -19.73
N ARG A 138 20.70 -7.83 -19.04
CA ARG A 138 20.75 -8.00 -17.58
C ARG A 138 22.09 -8.62 -17.14
N GLU A 139 22.54 -9.66 -17.81
CA GLU A 139 23.84 -10.30 -17.54
C GLU A 139 25.03 -9.35 -17.80
N ARG A 140 24.98 -8.56 -18.87
CA ARG A 140 26.02 -7.55 -19.16
C ARG A 140 26.10 -6.47 -18.09
N LEU A 141 24.95 -5.93 -17.67
CA LEU A 141 24.87 -4.94 -16.58
C LEU A 141 25.36 -5.54 -15.27
N TRP A 142 24.98 -6.79 -14.96
CA TRP A 142 25.46 -7.51 -13.78
C TRP A 142 26.98 -7.69 -13.80
N ALA A 143 27.54 -8.18 -14.90
CA ALA A 143 28.97 -8.39 -15.03
C ALA A 143 29.77 -7.09 -14.86
N ALA A 144 29.25 -5.99 -15.40
CA ALA A 144 29.83 -4.65 -15.23
C ALA A 144 29.78 -4.20 -13.76
N LEU A 145 28.62 -4.31 -13.10
CA LEU A 145 28.47 -3.96 -11.69
C LEU A 145 29.34 -4.82 -10.79
N ALA A 146 29.38 -6.14 -11.00
CA ALA A 146 30.18 -7.08 -10.22
C ALA A 146 31.68 -6.74 -10.28
N ARG A 147 32.17 -6.25 -11.43
CA ARG A 147 33.54 -5.77 -11.59
C ARG A 147 33.80 -4.54 -10.72
N ASP A 148 32.91 -3.56 -10.77
CA ASP A 148 33.05 -2.33 -9.98
C ASP A 148 32.93 -2.62 -8.48
N ILE A 149 32.01 -3.49 -8.06
CA ILE A 149 31.85 -3.92 -6.66
C ILE A 149 33.09 -4.66 -6.17
N LYS A 150 33.76 -5.46 -7.01
CA LYS A 150 35.04 -6.09 -6.65
C LYS A 150 36.10 -5.04 -6.31
N ALA A 151 36.13 -3.91 -7.03
CA ALA A 151 37.02 -2.79 -6.75
C ALA A 151 36.59 -1.99 -5.50
N LEU A 152 35.31 -2.01 -5.12
CA LEU A 152 34.83 -1.40 -3.88
C LEU A 152 35.25 -2.17 -2.63
N ARG A 153 35.38 -3.51 -2.70
CA ARG A 153 35.63 -4.39 -1.55
C ARG A 153 36.75 -3.94 -0.60
N PRO A 154 37.92 -3.46 -1.06
CA PRO A 154 38.99 -2.99 -0.18
C PRO A 154 38.62 -1.76 0.66
N HIS A 155 37.62 -0.98 0.24
CA HIS A 155 37.14 0.23 0.93
C HIS A 155 36.00 -0.04 1.91
N LEU A 156 35.43 -1.25 1.92
CA LEU A 156 34.35 -1.61 2.81
C LEU A 156 34.85 -1.75 4.26
N PRO A 157 34.04 -1.35 5.25
CA PRO A 157 34.41 -1.53 6.65
C PRO A 157 34.62 -3.01 6.97
N ALA A 158 35.60 -3.35 7.80
CA ALA A 158 35.90 -4.74 8.17
C ALA A 158 34.73 -5.39 8.95
N GLU A 159 34.06 -4.60 9.78
CA GLU A 159 32.95 -5.02 10.64
C GLU A 159 31.67 -4.22 10.33
N GLY A 160 30.52 -4.73 10.77
CA GLY A 160 29.22 -4.07 10.58
C GLY A 160 28.60 -4.23 9.18
N PRO A 161 27.38 -3.71 8.99
CA PRO A 161 26.68 -3.79 7.71
C PRO A 161 27.35 -2.92 6.65
N THR A 162 27.27 -3.33 5.39
CA THR A 162 27.86 -2.57 4.26
C THR A 162 26.82 -1.82 3.43
N LEU A 163 25.58 -2.30 3.45
CA LEU A 163 24.44 -1.75 2.74
C LEU A 163 23.16 -2.13 3.47
N LEU A 164 22.26 -1.16 3.61
CA LEU A 164 20.93 -1.37 4.15
C LEU A 164 19.86 -1.01 3.12
N LEU A 165 19.04 -1.99 2.76
CA LEU A 165 17.92 -1.84 1.84
C LEU A 165 16.60 -1.75 2.62
N PHE A 166 15.74 -0.80 2.28
CA PHE A 166 14.37 -0.74 2.77
C PHE A 166 13.41 -0.88 1.60
N PHE A 167 12.48 -1.83 1.68
CA PHE A 167 11.40 -2.00 0.72
C PHE A 167 10.07 -1.74 1.42
N ASP A 168 9.52 -0.53 1.26
CA ASP A 168 8.21 -0.14 1.76
C ASP A 168 7.09 -0.49 0.77
N HIS A 169 5.89 -0.78 1.28
CA HIS A 169 4.75 -1.24 0.50
C HIS A 169 5.08 -2.44 -0.42
N LEU A 170 5.77 -3.43 0.13
CA LEU A 170 6.28 -4.60 -0.60
C LEU A 170 5.19 -5.30 -1.42
N GLU A 171 3.93 -5.29 -0.97
CA GLU A 171 2.80 -5.84 -1.72
C GLU A 171 2.69 -5.32 -3.17
N GLN A 172 3.13 -4.08 -3.43
CA GLN A 172 3.15 -3.53 -4.79
C GLN A 172 4.29 -4.10 -5.63
N LEU A 173 5.41 -4.46 -5.00
CA LEU A 173 6.60 -4.99 -5.67
C LEU A 173 6.53 -6.50 -5.88
N LEU A 174 5.81 -7.26 -5.03
CA LEU A 174 5.77 -8.72 -5.09
C LEU A 174 5.41 -9.32 -6.46
N PRO A 175 4.44 -8.79 -7.23
CA PRO A 175 4.08 -9.35 -8.53
C PRO A 175 5.25 -9.42 -9.51
N SER A 176 6.18 -8.47 -9.44
CA SER A 176 7.36 -8.34 -10.32
C SER A 176 8.69 -8.41 -9.57
N ALA A 177 8.70 -8.83 -8.30
CA ALA A 177 9.88 -8.72 -7.44
C ALA A 177 11.11 -9.46 -7.99
N GLN A 178 10.91 -10.58 -8.67
CA GLN A 178 12.00 -11.34 -9.29
C GLN A 178 12.57 -10.63 -10.54
N GLU A 179 11.79 -9.79 -11.21
CA GLU A 179 12.23 -8.97 -12.35
C GLU A 179 13.18 -7.85 -11.90
N LEU A 180 13.14 -7.47 -10.61
CA LEU A 180 14.05 -6.48 -10.02
C LEU A 180 15.46 -7.05 -9.74
N VAL A 181 15.65 -8.37 -9.82
CA VAL A 181 16.94 -9.03 -9.55
C VAL A 181 17.81 -9.03 -10.79
N LEU A 182 19.04 -8.53 -10.69
CA LEU A 182 19.96 -8.42 -11.82
C LEU A 182 20.83 -9.67 -12.01
N ALA A 183 21.36 -10.29 -10.96
CA ALA A 183 22.11 -11.54 -11.13
C ALA A 183 21.19 -12.71 -11.49
N PRO A 184 21.47 -13.52 -12.55
CA PRO A 184 20.61 -14.64 -12.96
C PRO A 184 20.30 -15.64 -11.84
N ASP A 185 21.28 -15.88 -10.96
CA ASP A 185 21.20 -16.90 -9.91
C ASP A 185 20.78 -16.36 -8.54
N GLU A 186 20.51 -15.06 -8.40
CA GLU A 186 20.06 -14.47 -7.15
C GLU A 186 18.53 -14.44 -7.02
N ARG A 187 18.05 -14.26 -5.78
CA ARG A 187 16.63 -14.11 -5.45
C ARG A 187 16.42 -12.73 -4.85
N PHE A 188 15.24 -12.17 -5.04
CA PHE A 188 14.89 -10.88 -4.45
C PHE A 188 14.82 -10.95 -2.90
N PRO A 189 15.24 -9.89 -2.18
CA PRO A 189 16.08 -8.79 -2.65
C PRO A 189 17.50 -9.29 -2.95
N GLU A 190 18.20 -8.66 -3.88
CA GLU A 190 19.58 -9.02 -4.27
C GLU A 190 20.63 -8.40 -3.32
N ARG A 191 21.81 -9.03 -3.23
CA ARG A 191 22.94 -8.53 -2.42
C ARG A 191 23.96 -7.72 -3.21
N PHE A 192 23.81 -7.65 -4.53
CA PHE A 192 24.67 -6.90 -5.45
C PHE A 192 26.17 -7.29 -5.33
N GLY A 193 26.47 -8.54 -4.94
CA GLY A 193 27.84 -9.01 -4.73
C GLY A 193 28.57 -8.44 -3.50
N LEU A 194 27.86 -7.68 -2.64
CA LEU A 194 28.39 -7.09 -1.41
C LEU A 194 28.28 -8.05 -0.21
N PRO A 195 29.27 -8.06 0.70
CA PRO A 195 29.19 -8.81 1.95
C PRO A 195 28.32 -8.07 2.97
N ARG A 196 27.64 -8.78 3.89
CA ARG A 196 26.92 -8.18 5.05
C ARG A 196 25.83 -7.15 4.68
N VAL A 197 25.13 -7.38 3.57
CA VAL A 197 23.92 -6.63 3.20
C VAL A 197 22.76 -7.01 4.14
N LYS A 198 21.98 -6.02 4.55
CA LYS A 198 20.77 -6.19 5.35
C LYS A 198 19.58 -5.59 4.59
N ALA A 199 18.44 -6.25 4.59
CA ALA A 199 17.23 -5.71 3.98
C ALA A 199 16.03 -5.76 4.94
N VAL A 200 15.26 -4.69 4.95
CA VAL A 200 14.00 -4.58 5.67
C VAL A 200 12.86 -4.59 4.66
N LEU A 201 12.00 -5.59 4.78
CA LEU A 201 10.85 -5.84 3.94
C LEU A 201 9.60 -5.42 4.72
N VAL A 202 8.84 -4.45 4.20
CA VAL A 202 7.69 -3.88 4.91
C VAL A 202 6.44 -4.15 4.11
N SER A 203 5.49 -4.85 4.72
CA SER A 203 4.25 -5.22 4.06
C SER A 203 3.09 -5.22 5.04
N ARG A 204 1.87 -5.38 4.54
CA ARG A 204 0.70 -5.60 5.41
C ARG A 204 0.65 -7.02 5.96
N ARG A 205 1.00 -8.01 5.14
CA ARG A 205 0.85 -9.43 5.46
C ARG A 205 2.19 -10.09 5.86
N PRO A 206 2.18 -11.14 6.68
CA PRO A 206 3.37 -11.95 6.90
C PRO A 206 3.89 -12.56 5.57
N PRO A 207 5.14 -13.06 5.54
CA PRO A 207 5.65 -13.79 4.38
C PRO A 207 4.74 -14.97 4.05
N ASP A 208 4.42 -15.14 2.78
CA ASP A 208 3.73 -16.32 2.29
C ASP A 208 4.77 -17.38 1.91
N TRP A 209 4.94 -18.37 2.79
CA TRP A 209 5.94 -19.42 2.65
C TRP A 209 5.66 -20.39 1.50
N HIS A 210 4.46 -20.35 0.91
CA HIS A 210 4.10 -21.16 -0.25
C HIS A 210 4.55 -20.49 -1.57
N GLN A 211 4.78 -19.18 -1.57
CA GLN A 211 5.33 -18.49 -2.74
C GLN A 211 6.74 -18.96 -3.06
N SER A 212 7.01 -19.20 -4.34
CA SER A 212 8.30 -19.65 -4.85
C SER A 212 9.48 -18.78 -4.38
N LEU A 213 9.25 -17.47 -4.25
CA LEU A 213 10.25 -16.50 -3.81
C LEU A 213 10.72 -16.72 -2.35
N TRP A 214 9.82 -17.17 -1.46
CA TRP A 214 10.07 -17.26 -0.02
C TRP A 214 10.24 -18.70 0.49
N LYS A 215 9.77 -19.69 -0.28
CA LYS A 215 9.87 -21.11 0.06
C LYS A 215 11.32 -21.50 0.36
N GLY A 216 11.54 -22.02 1.58
CA GLY A 216 12.84 -22.50 2.06
C GLY A 216 13.77 -21.43 2.64
N ARG A 217 13.33 -20.16 2.76
CA ARG A 217 14.14 -19.03 3.23
C ARG A 217 13.87 -18.64 4.69
N GLN A 218 13.19 -19.48 5.45
CA GLN A 218 12.77 -19.17 6.82
C GLN A 218 13.95 -18.80 7.73
N SER A 219 15.12 -19.44 7.55
CA SER A 219 16.33 -19.13 8.31
C SER A 219 16.97 -17.78 7.95
N GLU A 220 16.64 -17.21 6.79
CA GLU A 220 17.18 -15.93 6.35
C GLU A 220 16.40 -14.73 6.90
N ILE A 221 15.15 -14.97 7.34
CA ILE A 221 14.14 -13.95 7.62
C ILE A 221 13.79 -13.93 9.11
N VAL A 222 13.90 -12.75 9.73
CA VAL A 222 13.27 -12.48 11.02
C VAL A 222 11.96 -11.76 10.78
N THR A 223 10.85 -12.31 11.27
CA THR A 223 9.52 -11.70 11.16
C THR A 223 9.17 -10.92 12.42
N VAL A 224 8.72 -9.68 12.24
CA VAL A 224 8.21 -8.82 13.31
C VAL A 224 6.80 -8.38 12.96
N ALA A 225 5.84 -8.80 13.77
CA ALA A 225 4.46 -8.32 13.71
C ALA A 225 4.31 -7.06 14.56
N LEU A 226 3.76 -6.00 13.96
CA LEU A 226 3.51 -4.74 14.63
C LEU A 226 2.03 -4.64 15.02
N PRO A 227 1.67 -4.53 16.31
CA PRO A 227 0.27 -4.36 16.71
C PRO A 227 -0.24 -2.95 16.36
N PRO A 228 -1.56 -2.70 16.38
CA PRO A 228 -2.12 -1.35 16.36
C PRO A 228 -1.56 -0.45 17.47
N TRP A 229 -1.82 0.86 17.43
CA TRP A 229 -1.39 1.76 18.49
C TRP A 229 -2.08 1.42 19.82
N SER A 230 -1.25 1.27 20.85
CA SER A 230 -1.65 1.13 22.25
C SER A 230 -2.19 2.46 22.79
N ALA A 231 -2.99 2.40 23.86
CA ALA A 231 -3.48 3.59 24.54
C ALA A 231 -2.32 4.45 25.06
N THR A 232 -1.22 3.83 25.47
CA THR A 232 0.00 4.52 25.89
C THR A 232 0.63 5.34 24.76
N GLU A 233 0.67 4.83 23.53
CA GLU A 233 1.18 5.57 22.36
C GLU A 233 0.23 6.70 21.97
N ILE A 234 -1.08 6.46 22.00
CA ILE A 234 -2.08 7.49 21.73
C ILE A 234 -1.99 8.62 22.77
N ARG A 235 -1.83 8.29 24.04
CA ARG A 235 -1.64 9.27 25.13
C ARG A 235 -0.39 10.12 24.91
N GLN A 236 0.72 9.51 24.48
CA GLN A 236 1.93 10.26 24.14
C GLN A 236 1.70 11.21 22.97
N LEU A 237 0.96 10.79 21.93
CA LEU A 237 0.62 11.65 20.82
C LEU A 237 -0.25 12.84 21.29
N LEU A 238 -1.31 12.59 22.07
CA LEU A 238 -2.19 13.63 22.60
C LEU A 238 -1.41 14.67 23.42
N ALA A 239 -0.44 14.22 24.22
CA ALA A 239 0.42 15.11 25.00
C ALA A 239 1.39 15.93 24.12
N GLN A 240 1.98 15.33 23.08
CA GLN A 240 2.91 16.00 22.15
C GLN A 240 2.21 17.03 21.27
N GLU A 241 1.01 16.72 20.80
CA GLU A 241 0.20 17.54 19.90
C GLU A 241 -0.45 18.73 20.61
N GLY A 242 -0.22 18.92 21.92
CA GLY A 242 -0.74 20.07 22.68
C GLY A 242 -2.26 20.15 22.73
N VAL A 243 -2.97 19.06 22.41
CA VAL A 243 -4.43 18.93 22.49
C VAL A 243 -4.92 19.32 23.89
N LEU A 244 -4.07 19.06 24.89
CA LEU A 244 -4.22 19.54 26.24
C LEU A 244 -3.02 20.42 26.55
N GLN A 245 -3.23 21.73 26.63
CA GLN A 245 -2.26 22.58 27.30
C GLN A 245 -2.16 22.08 28.74
N THR A 246 -0.97 21.67 29.15
CA THR A 246 -0.60 21.57 30.57
C THR A 246 -0.58 22.98 31.14
N SER A 247 -1.77 23.57 31.33
CA SER A 247 -1.89 24.78 32.14
C SER A 247 -1.53 24.42 33.58
N ALA A 248 -0.92 25.37 34.29
CA ALA A 248 -0.52 25.27 35.70
C ALA A 248 -1.67 24.89 36.67
N THR A 249 -2.90 24.74 36.17
CA THR A 249 -4.10 24.30 36.87
C THR A 249 -4.45 22.81 36.69
N GLY A 250 -3.61 22.01 36.03
CA GLY A 250 -3.65 20.55 36.11
C GLY A 250 -4.86 19.88 35.46
N THR A 251 -4.77 19.56 34.17
CA THR A 251 -5.59 18.47 33.61
C THR A 251 -5.19 17.16 34.28
N ALA A 252 -6.17 16.45 34.89
CA ALA A 252 -5.88 15.24 35.65
C ALA A 252 -5.31 14.15 34.70
N PRO A 253 -4.18 13.50 35.04
CA PRO A 253 -3.62 12.37 34.28
C PRO A 253 -4.63 11.26 33.95
N ALA A 254 -5.69 11.16 34.75
CA ALA A 254 -6.84 10.29 34.55
C ALA A 254 -7.65 10.61 33.28
N GLN A 255 -7.89 11.89 32.97
CA GLN A 255 -8.64 12.31 31.77
C GLN A 255 -7.87 11.98 30.49
N LEU A 256 -6.56 12.21 30.48
CA LEU A 256 -5.67 11.82 29.37
C LEU A 256 -5.67 10.32 29.14
N THR A 257 -5.65 9.54 30.24
CA THR A 257 -5.67 8.08 30.17
C THR A 257 -7.02 7.59 29.62
N ALA A 258 -8.14 8.06 30.17
CA ALA A 258 -9.48 7.70 29.70
C ALA A 258 -9.70 8.09 28.23
N ALA A 259 -9.26 9.28 27.80
CA ALA A 259 -9.36 9.70 26.40
C ALA A 259 -8.52 8.82 25.47
N SER A 260 -7.31 8.44 25.89
CA SER A 260 -6.43 7.58 25.09
C SER A 260 -6.98 6.15 24.93
N GLU A 261 -7.61 5.61 25.98
CA GLU A 261 -8.29 4.32 25.95
C GLU A 261 -9.53 4.37 25.05
N ARG A 262 -10.33 5.43 25.18
CA ARG A 262 -11.52 5.61 24.36
C ARG A 262 -11.20 5.79 22.88
N LEU A 263 -10.15 6.58 22.55
CA LEU A 263 -9.67 6.69 21.17
C LEU A 263 -9.17 5.35 20.64
N ARG A 264 -8.45 4.56 21.45
CA ARG A 264 -8.01 3.22 21.03
C ARG A 264 -9.21 2.33 20.69
N GLU A 265 -10.24 2.37 21.51
CA GLU A 265 -11.48 1.60 21.29
C GLU A 265 -12.18 2.01 20.00
N LEU A 266 -12.44 3.31 19.80
CA LEU A 266 -13.18 3.83 18.65
C LEU A 266 -12.41 3.76 17.32
N THR A 267 -11.08 3.72 17.37
CA THR A 267 -10.22 3.68 16.17
C THR A 267 -9.56 2.33 15.93
N GLY A 268 -9.73 1.37 16.85
CA GLY A 268 -8.93 0.14 16.87
C GLY A 268 -7.42 0.36 17.02
N GLY A 269 -6.98 1.57 17.39
CA GLY A 269 -5.56 1.96 17.41
C GLY A 269 -4.97 2.22 16.02
N GLN A 270 -5.80 2.47 15.00
CA GLN A 270 -5.32 2.76 13.65
C GLN A 270 -4.71 4.17 13.58
N PRO A 271 -3.42 4.33 13.22
CA PRO A 271 -2.70 5.60 13.29
C PRO A 271 -3.34 6.75 12.52
N ALA A 272 -3.88 6.52 11.32
CA ALA A 272 -4.50 7.60 10.54
C ALA A 272 -5.81 8.09 11.18
N LEU A 273 -6.65 7.18 11.69
CA LEU A 273 -7.87 7.54 12.42
C LEU A 273 -7.55 8.25 13.73
N VAL A 274 -6.53 7.77 14.48
CA VAL A 274 -6.06 8.43 15.71
C VAL A 274 -5.56 9.84 15.40
N GLN A 275 -4.73 10.01 14.36
CA GLN A 275 -4.22 11.32 13.96
C GLN A 275 -5.34 12.26 13.52
N LEU A 276 -6.34 11.73 12.81
CA LEU A 276 -7.52 12.50 12.41
C LEU A 276 -8.31 12.97 13.65
N ALA A 277 -8.57 12.09 14.61
CA ALA A 277 -9.22 12.44 15.87
C ALA A 277 -8.42 13.48 16.65
N CYS A 278 -7.10 13.32 16.75
CA CYS A 278 -6.21 14.30 17.42
C CYS A 278 -6.31 15.68 16.76
N LYS A 279 -6.33 15.77 15.43
CA LYS A 279 -6.51 17.04 14.72
C LYS A 279 -7.84 17.71 15.05
N GLN A 280 -8.93 16.95 15.19
CA GLN A 280 -10.23 17.50 15.57
C GLN A 280 -10.25 18.02 17.01
N LEU A 281 -9.60 17.28 17.92
CA LEU A 281 -9.44 17.71 19.32
C LEU A 281 -8.61 19.00 19.41
N GLN A 282 -7.49 19.11 18.69
CA GLN A 282 -6.68 20.34 18.63
C GLN A 282 -7.48 21.55 18.15
N ARG A 283 -8.33 21.34 17.15
CA ARG A 283 -9.18 22.39 16.56
C ARG A 283 -10.44 22.68 17.38
N LYS A 284 -10.62 22.03 18.53
CA LYS A 284 -11.79 22.14 19.41
C LYS A 284 -13.12 21.77 18.73
N GLN A 285 -13.06 20.92 17.71
CA GLN A 285 -14.23 20.44 16.96
C GLN A 285 -14.81 19.16 17.55
N LEU A 286 -13.99 18.42 18.28
CA LEU A 286 -14.40 17.34 19.15
C LEU A 286 -13.90 17.71 20.56
N ARG A 287 -14.74 17.57 21.58
CA ARG A 287 -14.31 17.75 22.97
C ARG A 287 -13.99 16.41 23.61
N LEU A 288 -13.13 16.42 24.63
CA LEU A 288 -12.73 15.19 25.33
C LEU A 288 -13.92 14.58 26.09
N GLU A 289 -14.80 15.41 26.65
CA GLU A 289 -16.00 14.96 27.35
C GLU A 289 -17.01 14.32 26.40
N GLU A 290 -17.07 14.80 25.16
CA GLU A 290 -17.93 14.26 24.10
C GLU A 290 -17.44 12.88 23.66
N LEU A 291 -16.11 12.72 23.49
CA LEU A 291 -15.49 11.45 23.08
C LEU A 291 -15.91 10.25 23.96
N ALA A 292 -16.06 10.48 25.26
CA ALA A 292 -16.49 9.45 26.21
C ALA A 292 -17.91 8.92 25.95
N ARG A 293 -18.76 9.70 25.26
CA ARG A 293 -20.18 9.40 25.04
C ARG A 293 -20.51 8.96 23.61
N LEU A 294 -19.60 9.20 22.65
CA LEU A 294 -19.84 8.88 21.24
C LEU A 294 -19.85 7.37 21.02
N ASP A 295 -20.86 6.85 20.31
CA ASP A 295 -20.78 5.51 19.73
C ASP A 295 -19.89 5.49 18.47
N GLN A 296 -19.61 4.30 17.94
CA GLN A 296 -18.75 4.13 16.77
C GLN A 296 -19.26 4.91 15.54
N ARG A 297 -20.57 4.88 15.30
CA ARG A 297 -21.17 5.47 14.11
C ARG A 297 -21.11 6.99 14.17
N THR A 298 -21.53 7.56 15.29
CA THR A 298 -21.49 9.00 15.52
C THR A 298 -20.05 9.50 15.54
N PHE A 299 -19.10 8.74 16.09
CA PHE A 299 -17.67 9.07 16.02
C PHE A 299 -17.16 9.12 14.58
N SER A 300 -17.46 8.10 13.74
CA SER A 300 -17.10 8.11 12.32
C SER A 300 -17.71 9.29 11.57
N GLU A 301 -18.95 9.66 11.88
CA GLU A 301 -19.61 10.85 11.32
C GLU A 301 -18.89 12.15 11.72
N HIS A 302 -18.52 12.31 13.00
CA HIS A 302 -17.74 13.47 13.46
C HIS A 302 -16.37 13.55 12.78
N LEU A 303 -15.64 12.44 12.67
CA LEU A 303 -14.31 12.39 12.06
C LEU A 303 -14.28 12.95 10.63
N ILE A 304 -15.34 12.73 9.87
CA ILE A 304 -15.42 13.17 8.47
C ILE A 304 -16.09 14.53 8.33
N ALA A 305 -17.13 14.80 9.15
CA ALA A 305 -17.96 15.99 9.02
C ALA A 305 -17.12 17.26 8.89
N TRP A 306 -16.07 17.39 9.69
CA TRP A 306 -15.15 18.52 9.57
C TRP A 306 -14.45 18.61 8.21
N PHE A 307 -13.92 17.50 7.68
CA PHE A 307 -13.25 17.50 6.39
C PHE A 307 -14.19 17.92 5.27
N LEU A 308 -15.44 17.50 5.34
CA LEU A 308 -16.42 17.72 4.28
C LEU A 308 -17.14 19.06 4.38
N MET A 309 -17.15 19.68 5.56
CA MET A 309 -17.68 21.04 5.76
C MET A 309 -16.68 22.14 5.36
N GLN A 310 -15.45 21.80 4.96
CA GLN A 310 -14.51 22.81 4.45
C GLN A 310 -14.89 23.25 3.05
N GLU A 311 -14.89 24.56 2.82
CA GLU A 311 -15.05 25.13 1.49
C GLU A 311 -13.85 24.77 0.59
N GLY A 312 -14.12 24.58 -0.70
CA GLY A 312 -13.11 24.36 -1.73
C GLY A 312 -13.04 22.93 -2.28
N PRO A 313 -11.97 22.62 -3.06
CA PRO A 313 -11.92 21.38 -3.85
C PRO A 313 -11.56 20.13 -3.03
N LEU A 314 -10.95 20.29 -1.85
CA LEU A 314 -10.38 19.19 -1.07
C LEU A 314 -11.39 18.06 -0.78
N PRO A 315 -12.60 18.31 -0.26
CA PRO A 315 -13.55 17.24 0.05
C PRO A 315 -13.91 16.38 -1.16
N TRP A 316 -14.08 17.02 -2.33
CA TRP A 316 -14.44 16.37 -3.59
C TRP A 316 -13.30 15.54 -4.15
N TRP A 317 -12.07 16.06 -4.05
CA TRP A 317 -10.86 15.30 -4.38
C TRP A 317 -10.70 14.07 -3.49
N LEU A 318 -10.97 14.19 -2.17
CA LEU A 318 -10.91 13.06 -1.25
C LEU A 318 -11.95 11.98 -1.58
N LEU A 319 -13.18 12.38 -1.89
CA LEU A 319 -14.22 11.45 -2.31
C LEU A 319 -13.87 10.77 -3.63
N ALA A 320 -13.39 11.53 -4.62
CA ALA A 320 -12.93 10.97 -5.88
C ALA A 320 -11.76 9.99 -5.67
N LEU A 321 -10.76 10.35 -4.87
CA LEU A 321 -9.65 9.46 -4.52
C LEU A 321 -10.11 8.18 -3.84
N ALA A 322 -10.98 8.29 -2.85
CA ALA A 322 -11.52 7.14 -2.13
C ALA A 322 -12.33 6.21 -3.04
N TYR A 323 -12.91 6.76 -4.11
CA TYR A 323 -13.71 6.03 -5.07
C TYR A 323 -12.91 5.40 -6.22
N LEU A 324 -11.84 6.06 -6.66
CA LEU A 324 -11.06 5.65 -7.82
C LEU A 324 -9.91 4.72 -7.49
N LEU A 325 -9.37 4.75 -6.26
CA LEU A 325 -8.33 3.81 -5.84
C LEU A 325 -8.94 2.40 -5.73
N PRO A 326 -8.63 1.46 -6.63
CA PRO A 326 -9.11 0.10 -6.51
C PRO A 326 -8.52 -0.52 -5.26
N GLY A 327 -9.30 -1.33 -4.55
CA GLY A 327 -8.73 -2.15 -3.50
C GLY A 327 -7.58 -3.01 -4.06
N SER A 328 -6.40 -2.88 -3.44
CA SER A 328 -5.34 -3.88 -3.33
C SER A 328 -4.25 -4.08 -4.41
N SER A 329 -4.12 -3.28 -5.48
CA SER A 329 -3.02 -3.57 -6.43
C SER A 329 -2.45 -2.43 -7.29
N GLU A 330 -2.81 -1.17 -7.06
CA GLU A 330 -2.16 -0.05 -7.77
C GLU A 330 -1.30 0.81 -6.83
N PRO A 331 -0.11 1.27 -7.28
CA PRO A 331 0.87 2.05 -6.51
C PRO A 331 0.40 3.47 -6.10
N GLY A 332 -0.89 3.76 -6.23
CA GLY A 332 -1.50 5.06 -6.04
C GLY A 332 -2.07 5.61 -7.35
N LEU A 333 -2.94 6.61 -7.25
CA LEU A 333 -3.61 7.23 -8.37
C LEU A 333 -2.78 8.39 -8.92
N ALA A 334 -2.55 8.44 -10.23
CA ALA A 334 -1.89 9.57 -10.86
C ALA A 334 -2.71 10.87 -10.66
N LEU A 335 -2.12 11.88 -10.04
CA LEU A 335 -2.75 13.18 -9.78
C LEU A 335 -3.15 13.89 -11.07
N SER A 336 -2.36 13.74 -12.14
CA SER A 336 -2.66 14.32 -13.45
C SER A 336 -3.93 13.71 -14.06
N TRP A 337 -4.13 12.40 -13.91
CA TRP A 337 -5.33 11.72 -14.39
C TRP A 337 -6.55 12.10 -13.55
N LEU A 338 -6.42 12.15 -12.22
CA LEU A 338 -7.50 12.66 -11.36
C LEU A 338 -7.89 14.09 -11.71
N ALA A 339 -6.91 14.99 -11.88
CA ALA A 339 -7.14 16.37 -12.31
C ALA A 339 -7.83 16.42 -13.68
N HIS A 340 -7.40 15.56 -14.61
CA HIS A 340 -8.01 15.45 -15.93
C HIS A 340 -9.48 15.05 -15.83
N LEU A 341 -9.81 14.02 -15.05
CA LEU A 341 -11.19 13.60 -14.83
C LEU A 341 -12.02 14.73 -14.21
N LEU A 342 -11.54 15.35 -13.13
CA LEU A 342 -12.27 16.41 -12.44
C LEU A 342 -12.52 17.63 -13.33
N ASN A 343 -11.59 17.98 -14.22
CA ASN A 343 -11.75 19.08 -15.17
C ASN A 343 -12.73 18.77 -16.33
N ARG A 344 -13.13 17.50 -16.51
CA ARG A 344 -14.04 17.07 -17.59
C ARG A 344 -15.52 17.03 -17.19
N PHE A 345 -15.85 17.40 -15.95
CA PHE A 345 -17.23 17.47 -15.52
C PHE A 345 -18.02 18.50 -16.34
N SER A 346 -19.20 18.07 -16.81
CA SER A 346 -20.04 18.81 -17.78
C SER A 346 -20.60 20.14 -17.24
N THR A 347 -20.78 20.25 -15.93
CA THR A 347 -21.21 21.47 -15.23
C THR A 347 -20.13 21.89 -14.24
N ARG A 348 -20.01 23.19 -13.90
CA ARG A 348 -19.11 23.67 -12.83
C ARG A 348 -19.52 23.05 -11.50
N LEU A 349 -18.96 21.88 -11.23
CA LEU A 349 -19.15 21.15 -9.99
C LEU A 349 -17.97 21.47 -9.06
N PRO A 350 -18.22 21.53 -7.75
CA PRO A 350 -17.15 21.75 -6.79
C PRO A 350 -16.12 20.62 -6.88
N GLY A 351 -14.82 20.96 -6.85
CA GLY A 351 -13.71 20.02 -7.09
C GLY A 351 -12.98 20.20 -8.43
N GLN A 352 -13.50 21.04 -9.34
CA GLN A 352 -12.79 21.45 -10.56
C GLN A 352 -11.60 22.37 -10.29
N GLU A 353 -11.58 23.02 -9.13
CA GLU A 353 -10.48 23.89 -8.75
C GLU A 353 -9.19 23.08 -8.56
N PRO A 354 -8.03 23.64 -8.97
CA PRO A 354 -6.76 22.96 -8.77
C PRO A 354 -6.49 22.81 -7.27
N LEU A 355 -6.26 21.57 -6.84
CA LEU A 355 -5.88 21.26 -5.46
C LEU A 355 -4.35 21.17 -5.35
N SER A 356 -3.78 21.94 -4.42
CA SER A 356 -2.34 21.84 -4.17
C SER A 356 -1.97 20.53 -3.47
N LYS A 357 -0.79 19.99 -3.79
CA LYS A 357 -0.23 18.82 -3.08
C LYS A 357 -0.13 19.05 -1.56
N ALA A 358 0.18 20.28 -1.16
CA ALA A 358 0.25 20.68 0.25
C ALA A 358 -1.10 20.52 0.97
N GLN A 359 -2.22 20.88 0.31
CA GLN A 359 -3.56 20.70 0.87
C GLN A 359 -3.91 19.21 1.03
N LEU A 360 -3.57 18.36 0.06
CA LEU A 360 -3.76 16.90 0.17
C LEU A 360 -2.98 16.32 1.37
N LEU A 361 -1.73 16.74 1.55
CA LEU A 361 -0.88 16.28 2.65
C LEU A 361 -1.36 16.76 4.03
N THR A 362 -2.33 17.67 4.11
CA THR A 362 -2.96 18.01 5.40
C THR A 362 -3.85 16.89 5.93
N VAL A 363 -4.25 15.93 5.10
CA VAL A 363 -5.14 14.83 5.49
C VAL A 363 -4.33 13.64 6.01
N PRO A 364 -4.52 13.22 7.28
CA PRO A 364 -3.91 11.99 7.77
C PRO A 364 -4.30 10.80 6.89
N GLY A 365 -3.32 9.94 6.57
CA GLY A 365 -3.54 8.77 5.72
C GLY A 365 -3.43 9.02 4.22
N ILE A 366 -3.18 10.26 3.78
CA ILE A 366 -2.74 10.53 2.40
C ILE A 366 -1.23 10.45 2.30
N ARG A 367 -0.76 9.81 1.23
CA ARG A 367 0.66 9.76 0.86
C ARG A 367 0.82 10.13 -0.60
N LEU A 368 1.92 10.80 -0.90
CA LEU A 368 2.34 11.02 -2.28
C LEU A 368 3.46 10.04 -2.61
N SER A 369 3.55 9.63 -3.87
CA SER A 369 4.75 8.98 -4.39
C SER A 369 5.98 9.88 -4.22
N CYS A 370 7.17 9.31 -4.28
CA CYS A 370 8.43 10.05 -4.15
C CYS A 370 8.59 11.17 -5.20
N ASP A 371 8.10 10.97 -6.42
CA ASP A 371 8.07 12.02 -7.46
C ASP A 371 6.89 12.99 -7.31
N GLY A 372 6.02 12.74 -6.33
CA GLY A 372 4.83 13.49 -6.03
C GLY A 372 3.77 13.45 -7.13
N LYS A 373 3.86 12.53 -8.10
CA LYS A 373 2.90 12.45 -9.22
C LYS A 373 1.69 11.58 -8.93
N SER A 374 1.84 10.62 -8.03
CA SER A 374 0.76 9.72 -7.61
C SER A 374 0.41 9.94 -6.16
N VAL A 375 -0.83 9.62 -5.81
CA VAL A 375 -1.36 9.75 -4.45
C VAL A 375 -2.03 8.44 -4.02
N SER A 376 -1.74 8.00 -2.80
CA SER A 376 -2.40 6.87 -2.18
C SER A 376 -3.16 7.30 -0.94
N LEU A 377 -4.25 6.60 -0.66
CA LEU A 377 -5.11 6.81 0.49
C LEU A 377 -5.11 5.55 1.33
N GLN A 378 -4.85 5.69 2.63
CA GLN A 378 -4.94 4.58 3.56
C GLN A 378 -6.36 4.04 3.65
N GLU A 379 -6.46 2.72 3.77
CA GLU A 379 -7.71 1.98 3.62
C GLU A 379 -8.78 2.43 4.61
N GLU A 380 -8.40 2.82 5.82
CA GLU A 380 -9.39 3.13 6.86
C GLU A 380 -9.98 4.51 6.66
N ILE A 381 -9.19 5.45 6.12
CA ILE A 381 -9.69 6.75 5.67
C ILE A 381 -10.56 6.58 4.42
N ARG A 382 -10.17 5.69 3.50
CA ARG A 382 -10.99 5.35 2.33
C ARG A 382 -12.35 4.79 2.74
N HIS A 383 -12.38 3.77 3.61
CA HIS A 383 -13.62 3.18 4.12
C HIS A 383 -14.50 4.23 4.79
N LEU A 384 -13.89 5.07 5.63
CA LEU A 384 -14.57 6.13 6.33
C LEU A 384 -15.24 7.09 5.31
N LEU A 385 -14.49 7.60 4.31
CA LEU A 385 -15.00 8.46 3.24
C LEU A 385 -16.09 7.77 2.39
N VAL A 386 -15.94 6.49 2.07
CA VAL A 386 -16.91 5.75 1.26
C VAL A 386 -18.23 5.54 2.02
N GLN A 387 -18.17 5.21 3.32
CA GLN A 387 -19.36 4.89 4.12
C GLN A 387 -20.17 6.14 4.48
N VAL A 388 -19.50 7.22 4.86
CA VAL A 388 -20.16 8.39 5.44
C VAL A 388 -20.04 9.60 4.52
N GLY A 389 -18.91 9.77 3.83
CA GLY A 389 -18.63 11.00 3.09
C GLY A 389 -19.52 11.21 1.87
N TRP A 390 -19.77 10.16 1.09
CA TRP A 390 -20.71 10.22 -0.04
C TRP A 390 -22.13 10.61 0.39
N ARG A 391 -22.61 10.07 1.51
CA ARG A 391 -23.95 10.38 2.04
C ARG A 391 -24.09 11.85 2.44
N LEU A 392 -23.01 12.47 2.91
CA LEU A 392 -23.03 13.86 3.38
C LEU A 392 -22.88 14.88 2.25
N LEU A 393 -22.04 14.62 1.24
CA LEU A 393 -21.75 15.60 0.17
C LEU A 393 -22.49 15.36 -1.14
N ASP A 394 -22.83 14.11 -1.48
CA ASP A 394 -23.49 13.75 -2.74
C ASP A 394 -24.68 12.82 -2.46
N PRO A 395 -25.68 13.25 -1.65
CA PRO A 395 -26.80 12.40 -1.24
C PRO A 395 -27.66 11.92 -2.42
N ASP A 396 -27.69 12.68 -3.52
CA ASP A 396 -28.40 12.33 -4.75
C ASP A 396 -27.51 11.61 -5.79
N GLY A 397 -26.24 11.39 -5.46
CA GLY A 397 -25.29 10.62 -6.26
C GLY A 397 -24.98 11.25 -7.62
N ARG A 398 -25.23 12.54 -7.84
CA ARG A 398 -25.00 13.19 -9.14
C ARG A 398 -23.51 13.22 -9.46
N PHE A 399 -22.70 13.65 -8.49
CA PHE A 399 -21.25 13.75 -8.68
C PHE A 399 -20.63 12.38 -8.92
N ARG A 400 -20.98 11.38 -8.10
CA ARG A 400 -20.45 10.02 -8.21
C ARG A 400 -20.85 9.36 -9.53
N ARG A 401 -22.08 9.57 -10.01
CA ARG A 401 -22.53 9.07 -11.32
C ARG A 401 -21.76 9.71 -12.46
N GLU A 402 -21.56 11.03 -12.43
CA GLU A 402 -20.78 11.72 -13.47
C GLU A 402 -19.32 11.28 -13.46
N LEU A 403 -18.69 11.18 -12.28
CA LEU A 403 -17.33 10.66 -12.14
C LEU A 403 -17.21 9.25 -12.75
N SER A 404 -18.18 8.38 -12.49
CA SER A 404 -18.22 7.02 -13.04
C SER A 404 -18.29 7.02 -14.57
N ARG A 405 -19.08 7.92 -15.17
CA ARG A 405 -19.14 8.07 -16.63
C ARG A 405 -17.77 8.48 -17.17
N LEU A 406 -17.16 9.48 -16.55
CA LEU A 406 -15.84 9.98 -16.96
C LEU A 406 -14.75 8.91 -16.85
N VAL A 407 -14.76 8.08 -15.80
CA VAL A 407 -13.82 6.95 -15.68
C VAL A 407 -14.02 5.95 -16.82
N LEU A 408 -15.27 5.58 -17.12
CA LEU A 408 -15.54 4.66 -18.23
C LEU A 408 -15.12 5.25 -19.59
N THR A 409 -15.27 6.56 -19.78
CA THR A 409 -14.88 7.26 -21.02
C THR A 409 -13.37 7.50 -21.13
N HIS A 410 -12.66 7.70 -20.02
CA HIS A 410 -11.26 8.16 -20.00
C HIS A 410 -10.31 7.23 -19.22
N SER A 411 -10.66 5.96 -19.03
CA SER A 411 -9.74 4.99 -18.40
C SER A 411 -8.50 4.77 -19.26
N LEU A 412 -7.32 4.72 -18.62
CA LEU A 412 -6.04 4.42 -19.27
C LEU A 412 -6.08 3.09 -20.04
N THR A 413 -6.76 2.11 -19.47
CA THR A 413 -6.99 0.80 -20.07
C THR A 413 -7.82 0.86 -21.37
N ALA A 414 -8.81 1.76 -21.45
CA ALA A 414 -9.56 1.96 -22.70
C ALA A 414 -8.69 2.61 -23.78
N LEU A 415 -7.78 3.52 -23.41
CA LEU A 415 -6.81 4.14 -24.33
C LEU A 415 -5.77 3.12 -24.83
N GLU A 416 -5.36 2.15 -24.01
CA GLU A 416 -4.45 1.07 -24.41
C GLU A 416 -5.12 0.03 -25.32
N LEU A 417 -6.41 -0.27 -25.08
CA LEU A 417 -7.22 -1.12 -25.95
C LEU A 417 -7.52 -0.46 -27.30
N GLU A 418 -7.81 0.85 -27.32
CA GLU A 418 -7.94 1.65 -28.54
C GLU A 418 -6.62 1.72 -29.32
N ALA A 419 -5.47 1.65 -28.62
CA ALA A 419 -4.14 1.55 -29.21
C ALA A 419 -3.74 0.11 -29.63
N GLY A 420 -4.63 -0.88 -29.50
CA GLY A 420 -4.41 -2.25 -29.97
C GLY A 420 -3.56 -3.13 -29.05
N GLN A 421 -3.35 -2.75 -27.78
CA GLN A 421 -2.57 -3.56 -26.84
C GLN A 421 -3.43 -4.66 -26.19
N VAL A 422 -2.86 -5.86 -26.07
CA VAL A 422 -3.47 -6.97 -25.32
C VAL A 422 -3.01 -6.87 -23.87
N LEU A 423 -3.96 -6.66 -22.96
CA LEU A 423 -3.67 -6.63 -21.54
C LEU A 423 -3.39 -8.04 -21.00
N PRO A 424 -2.48 -8.17 -20.02
CA PRO A 424 -2.40 -9.38 -19.19
C PRO A 424 -3.76 -9.73 -18.58
N GLU A 425 -4.04 -11.01 -18.40
CA GLU A 425 -5.35 -11.48 -17.93
C GLU A 425 -5.75 -10.88 -16.57
N ALA A 426 -4.79 -10.70 -15.67
CA ALA A 426 -5.03 -10.10 -14.35
C ALA A 426 -5.54 -8.65 -14.45
N ASP A 427 -4.94 -7.86 -15.35
CA ASP A 427 -5.29 -6.46 -15.58
C ASP A 427 -6.64 -6.35 -16.29
N TRP A 428 -6.90 -7.24 -17.26
CA TRP A 428 -8.20 -7.36 -17.90
C TRP A 428 -9.32 -7.69 -16.90
N GLN A 429 -9.09 -8.66 -16.00
CA GLN A 429 -10.04 -9.00 -14.95
C GLN A 429 -10.23 -7.85 -13.94
N ALA A 430 -9.17 -7.11 -13.60
CA ALA A 430 -9.26 -5.93 -12.74
C ALA A 430 -10.10 -4.83 -13.38
N TRP A 431 -9.89 -4.58 -14.67
CA TRP A 431 -10.66 -3.63 -15.46
C TRP A 431 -12.15 -4.02 -15.56
N GLN A 432 -12.46 -5.30 -15.79
CA GLN A 432 -13.86 -5.77 -15.81
C GLN A 432 -14.58 -5.51 -14.47
N ARG A 433 -13.88 -5.71 -13.35
CA ARG A 433 -14.41 -5.41 -12.01
C ARG A 433 -14.67 -3.91 -11.84
N LEU A 434 -13.72 -3.07 -12.26
CA LEU A 434 -13.82 -1.62 -12.20
C LEU A 434 -15.02 -1.13 -13.04
N GLN A 435 -15.16 -1.63 -14.26
CA GLN A 435 -16.30 -1.31 -15.12
C GLN A 435 -17.63 -1.70 -14.50
N LEU A 436 -17.73 -2.91 -13.94
CA LEU A 436 -18.94 -3.39 -13.30
C LEU A 436 -19.37 -2.45 -12.16
N LEU A 437 -18.43 -2.06 -11.29
CA LEU A 437 -18.68 -1.13 -10.20
C LEU A 437 -19.24 0.21 -10.71
N HIS A 438 -18.59 0.80 -11.71
CA HIS A 438 -19.03 2.08 -12.27
C HIS A 438 -20.38 1.98 -12.98
N HIS A 439 -20.65 0.91 -13.71
CA HIS A 439 -21.97 0.69 -14.33
C HIS A 439 -23.08 0.56 -13.30
N LEU A 440 -22.87 -0.19 -12.21
CA LEU A 440 -23.84 -0.32 -11.12
C LEU A 440 -24.19 1.04 -10.48
N ILE A 441 -23.25 1.98 -10.48
CA ILE A 441 -23.42 3.31 -9.90
C ILE A 441 -24.16 4.25 -10.85
N ILE A 442 -23.87 4.18 -12.15
CA ILE A 442 -24.54 4.99 -13.17
C ILE A 442 -25.99 4.54 -13.36
N ASP A 443 -26.17 3.24 -13.59
CA ASP A 443 -27.44 2.58 -13.80
C ASP A 443 -27.38 1.17 -13.22
N HIS A 444 -28.01 1.01 -12.07
CA HIS A 444 -28.07 -0.24 -11.34
C HIS A 444 -28.68 -1.40 -12.16
N GLN A 445 -29.64 -1.14 -13.06
CA GLN A 445 -30.23 -2.21 -13.88
C GLN A 445 -29.26 -2.72 -14.95
N GLU A 446 -28.59 -1.80 -15.64
CA GLU A 446 -27.60 -2.15 -16.65
C GLU A 446 -26.36 -2.80 -16.01
N GLY A 447 -25.89 -2.24 -14.88
CA GLY A 447 -24.80 -2.84 -14.09
C GLY A 447 -25.13 -4.25 -13.63
N TRP A 448 -26.37 -4.50 -13.18
CA TRP A 448 -26.81 -5.86 -12.83
C TRP A 448 -26.78 -6.82 -14.02
N ARG A 449 -27.26 -6.39 -15.19
CA ARG A 449 -27.26 -7.21 -16.41
C ARG A 449 -25.85 -7.59 -16.82
N ARG A 450 -24.90 -6.64 -16.76
CA ARG A 450 -23.48 -6.89 -17.04
C ARG A 450 -22.84 -7.80 -16.01
N GLY A 451 -23.09 -7.57 -14.72
CA GLY A 451 -22.58 -8.41 -13.64
C GLY A 451 -23.04 -9.85 -13.75
N LYS A 452 -24.32 -10.06 -14.06
CA LYS A 452 -24.89 -11.40 -14.34
C LYS A 452 -24.17 -12.10 -15.48
N LEU A 453 -23.88 -11.39 -16.58
CA LEU A 453 -23.16 -11.94 -17.73
C LEU A 453 -21.72 -12.34 -17.34
N LEU A 454 -20.98 -11.44 -16.68
CA LEU A 454 -19.59 -11.69 -16.26
C LEU A 454 -19.50 -12.86 -15.28
N LEU A 455 -20.40 -12.91 -14.30
CA LEU A 455 -20.42 -13.96 -13.28
C LEU A 455 -20.81 -15.32 -13.88
N THR A 456 -21.80 -15.35 -14.78
CA THR A 456 -22.17 -16.58 -15.50
C THR A 456 -20.99 -17.11 -16.34
N ARG A 457 -20.24 -16.21 -17.00
CA ARG A 457 -19.04 -16.58 -17.75
C ARG A 457 -17.94 -17.12 -16.84
N ALA A 458 -17.67 -16.48 -15.71
CA ALA A 458 -16.67 -16.94 -14.75
C ALA A 458 -17.02 -18.33 -14.18
N LEU A 459 -18.31 -18.56 -13.86
CA LEU A 459 -18.80 -19.88 -13.42
C LEU A 459 -18.66 -20.95 -14.52
N ALA A 460 -19.02 -20.61 -15.77
CA ALA A 460 -18.89 -21.53 -16.90
C ALA A 460 -17.42 -21.91 -17.17
N GLN A 461 -16.50 -20.97 -16.96
CA GLN A 461 -15.05 -21.18 -17.07
C GLN A 461 -14.42 -21.81 -15.83
N ARG A 462 -15.20 -22.09 -14.78
CA ARG A 462 -14.72 -22.57 -13.47
C ARG A 462 -13.60 -21.69 -12.91
N LEU A 463 -13.87 -20.40 -12.79
CA LEU A 463 -12.98 -19.42 -12.17
C LEU A 463 -13.59 -18.92 -10.86
N PRO A 464 -13.58 -19.72 -9.77
CA PRO A 464 -14.31 -19.37 -8.55
C PRO A 464 -13.76 -18.12 -7.88
N ALA A 465 -12.44 -17.88 -7.88
CA ALA A 465 -11.85 -16.67 -7.33
C ALA A 465 -12.36 -15.39 -8.04
N THR A 466 -12.47 -15.44 -9.37
CA THR A 466 -13.02 -14.33 -10.18
C THR A 466 -14.51 -14.16 -9.92
N ALA A 467 -15.27 -15.26 -9.85
CA ALA A 467 -16.70 -15.24 -9.56
C ALA A 467 -16.99 -14.69 -8.14
N SER A 468 -16.24 -15.10 -7.12
CA SER A 468 -16.31 -14.58 -5.74
C SER A 468 -16.11 -13.06 -5.70
N ARG A 469 -15.11 -12.55 -6.43
CA ARG A 469 -14.85 -11.10 -6.50
C ARG A 469 -15.97 -10.33 -7.21
N LEU A 470 -16.51 -10.86 -8.31
CA LEU A 470 -17.65 -10.26 -9.02
C LEU A 470 -18.93 -10.27 -8.16
N LEU A 471 -19.18 -11.36 -7.44
CA LEU A 471 -20.30 -11.49 -6.52
C LEU A 471 -20.22 -10.47 -5.40
N ALA A 472 -19.04 -10.30 -4.81
CA ALA A 472 -18.80 -9.33 -3.74
C ALA A 472 -19.12 -7.89 -4.18
N ILE A 473 -18.85 -7.52 -5.44
CA ILE A 473 -19.23 -6.21 -5.99
C ILE A 473 -20.75 -6.09 -6.06
N LEU A 474 -21.46 -7.11 -6.55
CA LEU A 474 -22.92 -7.08 -6.65
C LEU A 474 -23.61 -7.03 -5.27
N GLN A 475 -23.07 -7.73 -4.28
CA GLN A 475 -23.59 -7.74 -2.91
C GLN A 475 -23.54 -6.35 -2.24
N GLN A 476 -22.61 -5.47 -2.63
CA GLN A 476 -22.57 -4.09 -2.12
C GLN A 476 -23.84 -3.29 -2.46
N PHE A 477 -24.59 -3.71 -3.50
CA PHE A 477 -25.82 -3.07 -3.95
C PHE A 477 -27.07 -3.85 -3.53
N GLU A 478 -26.97 -4.87 -2.65
CA GLU A 478 -28.08 -5.76 -2.29
C GLU A 478 -29.32 -5.00 -1.77
N GLY A 479 -29.11 -3.92 -1.01
CA GLY A 479 -30.18 -3.06 -0.51
C GLY A 479 -31.06 -2.45 -1.61
N GLN A 480 -30.53 -2.31 -2.82
CA GLN A 480 -31.20 -1.73 -4.00
C GLN A 480 -31.82 -2.81 -4.90
N LEU A 481 -31.57 -4.10 -4.61
CA LEU A 481 -32.06 -5.21 -5.41
C LEU A 481 -33.50 -5.61 -5.04
N SER A 482 -34.24 -6.07 -6.04
CA SER A 482 -35.53 -6.74 -5.83
C SER A 482 -35.33 -8.09 -5.13
N PRO A 483 -36.34 -8.63 -4.43
CA PRO A 483 -36.24 -9.91 -3.74
C PRO A 483 -35.79 -11.07 -4.65
N LEU A 484 -36.21 -11.05 -5.91
CA LEU A 484 -35.80 -12.06 -6.91
C LEU A 484 -34.30 -12.01 -7.19
N LYS A 485 -33.74 -10.81 -7.39
CA LYS A 485 -32.30 -10.63 -7.61
C LYS A 485 -31.47 -11.01 -6.38
N ARG A 486 -31.97 -10.75 -5.17
CA ARG A 486 -31.29 -11.20 -3.93
C ARG A 486 -31.24 -12.73 -3.82
N ARG A 487 -32.30 -13.42 -4.25
CA ARG A 487 -32.29 -14.89 -4.33
C ARG A 487 -31.28 -15.38 -5.36
N GLU A 488 -31.17 -14.74 -6.52
CA GLU A 488 -30.14 -15.06 -7.53
C GLU A 488 -28.72 -14.95 -6.94
N LEU A 489 -28.41 -13.89 -6.19
CA LEU A 489 -27.10 -13.76 -5.50
C LEU A 489 -26.78 -14.95 -4.61
N ARG A 490 -27.74 -15.39 -3.79
CA ARG A 490 -27.56 -16.53 -2.87
C ARG A 490 -27.35 -17.85 -3.62
N VAL A 491 -27.96 -18.01 -4.79
CA VAL A 491 -27.75 -19.20 -5.64
C VAL A 491 -26.33 -19.20 -6.19
N TRP A 492 -25.85 -18.07 -6.71
CA TRP A 492 -24.48 -17.94 -7.21
C TRP A 492 -23.44 -18.13 -6.10
N GLU A 493 -23.67 -17.57 -4.91
CA GLU A 493 -22.80 -17.77 -3.75
C GLU A 493 -22.57 -19.25 -3.45
N ARG A 494 -23.65 -20.05 -3.43
CA ARG A 494 -23.57 -21.50 -3.20
C ARG A 494 -22.84 -22.22 -4.33
N GLN A 495 -23.08 -21.84 -5.59
CA GLN A 495 -22.40 -22.44 -6.75
C GLN A 495 -20.90 -22.18 -6.70
N ILE A 496 -20.49 -20.96 -6.30
CA ILE A 496 -19.07 -20.62 -6.16
C ILE A 496 -18.42 -21.42 -5.03
N GLN A 497 -19.07 -21.51 -3.86
CA GLN A 497 -18.58 -22.33 -2.74
C GLN A 497 -18.40 -23.80 -3.14
N GLN A 498 -19.33 -24.37 -3.91
CA GLN A 498 -19.20 -25.74 -4.41
C GLN A 498 -18.00 -25.92 -5.36
N LEU A 499 -17.75 -24.95 -6.24
CA LEU A 499 -16.57 -24.95 -7.12
C LEU A 499 -15.27 -24.83 -6.31
N GLU A 500 -15.21 -23.93 -5.33
CA GLU A 500 -14.04 -23.77 -4.45
C GLU A 500 -13.71 -25.05 -3.68
N ILE A 501 -14.73 -25.77 -3.18
CA ILE A 501 -14.54 -27.08 -2.52
C ILE A 501 -14.06 -28.14 -3.52
N THR A 502 -14.62 -28.16 -4.72
CA THR A 502 -14.26 -29.15 -5.76
C THR A 502 -12.84 -28.93 -6.29
N GLU A 503 -12.39 -27.68 -6.39
CA GLU A 503 -11.03 -27.35 -6.82
C GLU A 503 -9.99 -27.64 -5.75
N ARG A 504 -10.29 -27.34 -4.47
CA ARG A 504 -9.42 -27.74 -3.34
C ARG A 504 -9.30 -29.26 -3.21
N GLY A 505 -10.35 -30.01 -3.53
CA GLY A 505 -10.31 -31.48 -3.54
C GLY A 505 -9.61 -32.10 -4.76
N ARG A 506 -9.16 -31.28 -5.73
CA ARG A 506 -8.44 -31.73 -6.94
C ARG A 506 -6.95 -31.37 -6.92
N GLU A 507 -6.48 -30.61 -5.93
CA GLU A 507 -5.04 -30.52 -5.68
C GLU A 507 -4.56 -31.92 -5.25
N PRO A 508 -3.61 -32.55 -5.97
CA PRO A 508 -3.23 -33.91 -5.66
C PRO A 508 -2.55 -33.97 -4.29
N GLU A 509 -3.09 -34.82 -3.41
CA GLU A 509 -2.32 -35.46 -2.34
C GLU A 509 -1.14 -36.21 -3.00
N GLN A 510 0.01 -35.54 -3.12
CA GLN A 510 1.31 -36.14 -3.43
C GLN A 510 2.37 -35.37 -2.65
N ALA A 511 3.13 -35.92 -1.72
CA ALA A 511 3.12 -37.19 -1.02
C ALA A 511 3.86 -36.91 0.30
N GLU A 512 3.40 -37.45 1.43
CA GLU A 512 4.24 -37.58 2.62
C GLU A 512 5.41 -38.51 2.27
N PRO A 513 6.69 -38.13 2.49
CA PRO A 513 7.73 -39.12 2.54
C PRO A 513 7.71 -39.80 3.90
N ALA A 514 7.59 -41.13 3.85
CA ALA A 514 7.91 -42.05 4.94
C ALA A 514 9.39 -41.96 5.35
#